data_AF-A0A915Q7T9-F1
#
_entry.id   AF-A0A915Q7T9-F1
#
_cell.length_a   1.000
_cell.length_b   1.000
_cell.length_c   1.000
_cell.angle_alpha   90.00
_cell.angle_beta   90.00
_cell.angle_gamma   90.00
#
_symmetry.space_group_name_H-M   'P 1'
#
loop_
_entity.id
_entity.type
_entity.pdbx_description
1 polymer ?
#
loop_
_entity_poly.entity_id
_entity_poly.type
_entity_poly.pdbx_seq_one_letter_code
_entity_poly.pdbx_strand_id
1 'polypeptide(L)'
;MAVYSQNGFRWSLNPLLAIVAFCELCLGVSHLLFCLPFYPFLMPVIAAVFGLITAFHALFLRFPNRTDFVLHCCCAALGLLLLTSSVTEAFCGIDGILNDEEDGDHRDTSGEPLSGEVSMLQAFCYGLAYRTSSYQKSCNDFLRPFHDSLLVKLDLRFHTSSINFMISFLLSGFALAHSATCIALAHYSAEGNGYLIRSYHGQLLVSILMIPAAVLHRFYCCTYFYLWPAVLVILYAAFQCIITWKHHCRGKFVRLANIFGSGIALALAAAASFGMFCTFTRSSVNRFPFQRHCYSPEFEYQYCYRVIDFRSPYNEWKREYVIAETSAIQTTISMIKNSGTKLRKLTGVPDRLICVTDKLRRY
;
A
#
# COMPACT_ATOMS: atom_id res chain seq x y z
N MET A 1 -7.35 28.96 29.49
CA MET A 1 -8.65 28.63 28.84
C MET A 1 -8.55 27.76 27.59
N ALA A 2 -7.39 27.21 27.20
CA ALA A 2 -7.26 26.37 25.98
C ALA A 2 -7.32 24.83 26.23
N VAL A 3 -7.50 24.37 27.48
CA VAL A 3 -7.42 22.94 27.83
C VAL A 3 -8.78 22.22 27.70
N TYR A 4 -9.89 22.95 27.61
CA TYR A 4 -11.23 22.34 27.50
C TYR A 4 -11.69 22.05 26.05
N SER A 5 -11.16 22.74 25.03
CA SER A 5 -11.58 22.50 23.63
C SER A 5 -10.90 21.28 22.99
N GLN A 6 -9.68 20.92 23.42
CA GLN A 6 -8.97 19.74 22.92
C GLN A 6 -9.66 18.42 23.31
N ASN A 7 -10.44 18.42 24.40
CA ASN A 7 -11.19 17.24 24.80
C ASN A 7 -12.35 16.96 23.83
N GLY A 8 -13.10 17.98 23.39
CA GLY A 8 -14.29 17.78 22.56
C GLY A 8 -14.02 17.06 21.23
N PHE A 9 -12.97 17.48 20.52
CA PHE A 9 -12.58 16.85 19.24
C PHE A 9 -12.10 15.40 19.43
N ARG A 10 -11.42 15.10 20.55
CA ARG A 10 -11.00 13.75 20.88
C ARG A 10 -12.19 12.84 21.19
N TRP A 11 -13.18 13.34 21.90
CA TRP A 11 -14.41 12.60 22.21
C TRP A 11 -15.27 12.35 20.98
N SER A 12 -15.20 13.18 19.93
CA SER A 12 -15.91 12.95 18.67
C SER A 12 -15.24 11.94 17.73
N LEU A 13 -13.95 11.65 17.89
CA LEU A 13 -13.24 10.71 17.01
C LEU A 13 -13.61 9.25 17.26
N ASN A 14 -13.88 8.85 18.51
CA ASN A 14 -14.31 7.49 18.84
C ASN A 14 -15.68 7.10 18.22
N PRO A 15 -16.75 7.91 18.35
CA PRO A 15 -18.02 7.62 17.67
C PRO A 15 -17.91 7.74 16.15
N LEU A 16 -17.05 8.63 15.63
CA LEU A 16 -16.77 8.69 14.20
C LEU A 16 -16.13 7.38 13.71
N LEU A 17 -15.15 6.83 14.44
CA LEU A 17 -14.55 5.54 14.13
C LEU A 17 -15.58 4.42 14.13
N ALA A 18 -16.53 4.42 15.08
CA ALA A 18 -17.62 3.43 15.11
C ALA A 18 -18.51 3.52 13.86
N ILE A 19 -18.88 4.74 13.45
CA ILE A 19 -19.70 4.96 12.24
C ILE A 19 -18.95 4.52 10.99
N VAL A 20 -17.69 4.93 10.84
CA VAL A 20 -16.85 4.55 9.70
C VAL A 20 -16.69 3.04 9.64
N ALA A 21 -16.34 2.39 10.75
CA ALA A 21 -16.18 0.94 10.82
C ALA A 21 -17.49 0.19 10.55
N PHE A 22 -18.64 0.74 10.97
CA PHE A 22 -19.95 0.18 10.62
C PHE A 22 -20.23 0.28 9.11
N CYS A 23 -19.97 1.44 8.50
CA CYS A 23 -20.11 1.61 7.04
C CYS A 23 -19.16 0.67 6.27
N GLU A 24 -17.92 0.51 6.73
CA GLU A 24 -16.97 -0.46 6.17
C GLU A 24 -17.46 -1.89 6.32
N LEU A 25 -18.11 -2.24 7.44
CA LEU A 25 -18.69 -3.57 7.62
C LEU A 25 -19.81 -3.82 6.61
N CYS A 26 -20.72 -2.87 6.44
CA CYS A 26 -21.81 -2.97 5.46
C CYS A 26 -21.26 -3.10 4.04
N LEU A 27 -20.29 -2.25 3.66
CA LEU A 27 -19.64 -2.34 2.35
C LEU A 27 -18.81 -3.61 2.19
N GLY A 28 -18.21 -4.11 3.26
CA GLY A 28 -17.47 -5.38 3.28
C GLY A 28 -18.38 -6.59 3.08
N VAL A 29 -19.58 -6.57 3.64
CA VAL A 29 -20.61 -7.58 3.34
C VAL A 29 -21.04 -7.48 1.87
N SER A 30 -21.27 -6.27 1.34
CA SER A 30 -21.54 -6.10 -0.08
C SER A 30 -20.39 -6.59 -0.96
N HIS A 31 -19.13 -6.30 -0.60
CA HIS A 31 -17.93 -6.76 -1.29
C HIS A 31 -17.88 -8.29 -1.41
N LEU A 32 -18.30 -9.00 -0.35
CA LEU A 32 -18.44 -10.46 -0.36
C LEU A 32 -19.62 -10.93 -1.20
N LEU A 33 -20.77 -10.28 -1.08
CA LEU A 33 -21.98 -10.65 -1.82
C LEU A 33 -21.82 -10.49 -3.33
N PHE A 34 -21.03 -9.52 -3.78
CA PHE A 34 -20.71 -9.29 -5.19
C PHE A 34 -19.42 -9.97 -5.66
N CYS A 35 -18.78 -10.80 -4.82
CA CYS A 35 -17.61 -11.60 -5.17
C CYS A 35 -16.45 -10.78 -5.80
N LEU A 36 -16.13 -9.63 -5.19
CA LEU A 36 -15.03 -8.78 -5.65
C LEU A 36 -13.66 -9.47 -5.55
N PRO A 37 -12.65 -9.11 -6.36
CA PRO A 37 -11.45 -9.93 -6.56
C PRO A 37 -10.65 -10.22 -5.27
N PHE A 38 -10.61 -9.33 -4.28
CA PHE A 38 -9.95 -9.60 -2.98
C PHE A 38 -10.88 -10.12 -1.88
N TYR A 39 -12.11 -10.56 -2.20
CA TYR A 39 -13.03 -11.13 -1.21
C TYR A 39 -12.43 -12.26 -0.35
N PRO A 40 -11.54 -13.16 -0.85
CA PRO A 40 -11.05 -14.28 -0.05
C PRO A 40 -10.25 -13.85 1.18
N PHE A 41 -9.68 -12.65 1.16
CA PHE A 41 -8.89 -12.14 2.28
C PHE A 41 -9.75 -11.57 3.40
N LEU A 42 -11.06 -11.37 3.18
CA LEU A 42 -12.01 -10.82 4.17
C LEU A 42 -11.54 -9.51 4.82
N MET A 43 -10.58 -8.80 4.18
CA MET A 43 -9.93 -7.61 4.73
C MET A 43 -10.90 -6.51 5.12
N PRO A 44 -11.96 -6.21 4.34
CA PRO A 44 -12.94 -5.19 4.71
C PRO A 44 -13.66 -5.54 6.02
N VAL A 45 -14.06 -6.81 6.18
CA VAL A 45 -14.77 -7.30 7.36
C VAL A 45 -13.84 -7.34 8.57
N ILE A 46 -12.61 -7.84 8.41
CA ILE A 46 -11.63 -7.90 9.50
C ILE A 46 -11.29 -6.49 9.99
N ALA A 47 -10.98 -5.57 9.08
CA ALA A 47 -10.67 -4.19 9.44
C ALA A 47 -11.85 -3.51 10.16
N ALA A 48 -13.06 -3.68 9.64
CA ALA A 48 -14.28 -3.13 10.24
C ALA A 48 -14.57 -3.69 11.64
N VAL A 49 -14.47 -5.01 11.83
CA VAL A 49 -14.68 -5.64 13.15
C VAL A 49 -13.65 -5.16 14.17
N PHE A 50 -12.37 -5.09 13.79
CA PHE A 50 -11.34 -4.52 14.66
C PHE A 50 -11.59 -3.04 14.97
N GLY A 51 -12.04 -2.25 13.98
CA GLY A 51 -12.43 -0.86 14.16
C GLY A 51 -13.59 -0.69 15.15
N LEU A 52 -14.63 -1.52 15.04
CA LEU A 52 -15.78 -1.51 15.96
C LEU A 52 -15.36 -1.91 17.38
N ILE A 53 -14.60 -3.00 17.54
CA ILE A 53 -14.08 -3.42 18.85
C ILE A 53 -13.28 -2.28 19.49
N THR A 54 -12.39 -1.65 18.72
CA THR A 54 -11.57 -0.54 19.18
C THR A 54 -12.41 0.68 19.58
N ALA A 55 -13.40 1.04 18.76
CA ALA A 55 -14.27 2.16 19.04
C ALA A 55 -15.14 1.93 20.28
N PHE A 56 -15.78 0.75 20.42
CA PHE A 56 -16.58 0.43 21.59
C PHE A 56 -15.75 0.33 22.85
N HIS A 57 -14.58 -0.33 22.79
CA HIS A 57 -13.65 -0.40 23.91
C HIS A 57 -13.27 1.00 24.42
N ALA A 58 -12.95 1.93 23.49
CA ALA A 58 -12.62 3.31 23.81
C ALA A 58 -13.82 4.18 24.23
N LEU A 59 -15.04 3.84 23.83
CA LEU A 59 -16.26 4.53 24.27
C LEU A 59 -16.67 4.13 25.69
N PHE A 60 -16.52 2.85 26.05
CA PHE A 60 -16.83 2.36 27.39
C PHE A 60 -15.77 2.75 28.43
N LEU A 61 -14.51 2.91 28.01
CA LEU A 61 -13.45 3.39 28.89
C LEU A 61 -13.36 4.91 28.87
N ARG A 62 -13.62 5.53 30.03
CA ARG A 62 -13.60 6.99 30.18
C ARG A 62 -12.19 7.61 30.07
N PHE A 63 -11.13 6.79 30.10
CA PHE A 63 -9.74 7.21 30.08
C PHE A 63 -8.90 6.34 29.13
N PRO A 64 -7.93 6.93 28.41
CA PRO A 64 -7.06 6.19 27.51
C PRO A 64 -6.19 5.21 28.28
N ASN A 65 -6.16 3.96 27.84
CA ASN A 65 -5.30 2.90 28.37
C ASN A 65 -4.24 2.49 27.33
N ARG A 66 -3.22 1.76 27.79
CA ARG A 66 -2.15 1.19 26.95
C ARG A 66 -2.70 0.27 25.86
N THR A 67 -3.77 -0.44 26.17
CA THR A 67 -4.49 -1.30 25.24
C THR A 67 -5.08 -0.52 24.08
N ASP A 68 -5.65 0.67 24.33
CA ASP A 68 -6.26 1.51 23.29
C ASP A 68 -5.21 1.99 22.30
N PHE A 69 -4.01 2.35 22.79
CA PHE A 69 -2.89 2.71 21.92
C PHE A 69 -2.55 1.58 20.95
N VAL A 70 -2.42 0.34 21.44
CA VAL A 70 -2.11 -0.83 20.61
C VAL A 70 -3.24 -1.11 19.61
N LEU A 71 -4.50 -1.08 20.08
CA LEU A 71 -5.68 -1.27 19.23
C LEU A 71 -5.74 -0.24 18.11
N HIS A 72 -5.56 1.05 18.40
CA HIS A 72 -5.53 2.10 17.38
C HIS A 72 -4.37 1.91 16.37
N CYS A 73 -3.19 1.49 16.81
CA CYS A 73 -2.08 1.18 15.91
C CYS A 73 -2.38 -0.03 15.00
N CYS A 74 -2.97 -1.10 15.55
CA CYS A 74 -3.38 -2.27 14.77
C CYS A 74 -4.47 -1.90 13.75
N CYS A 75 -5.49 -1.15 14.16
CA CYS A 75 -6.54 -0.66 13.26
C CYS A 75 -6.00 0.27 12.17
N ALA A 76 -5.07 1.16 12.49
CA ALA A 76 -4.42 1.99 11.48
C ALA A 76 -3.68 1.15 10.43
N ALA A 77 -2.98 0.09 10.84
CA ALA A 77 -2.30 -0.82 9.93
C ALA A 77 -3.28 -1.60 9.05
N LEU A 78 -4.35 -2.14 9.63
CA LEU A 78 -5.40 -2.85 8.88
C LEU A 78 -6.12 -1.91 7.89
N GLY A 79 -6.44 -0.68 8.31
CA GLY A 79 -7.05 0.34 7.45
C GLY A 79 -6.14 0.74 6.28
N LEU A 80 -4.82 0.83 6.49
CA LEU A 80 -3.87 1.06 5.40
C LEU A 80 -3.81 -0.10 4.40
N LEU A 81 -3.82 -1.35 4.88
CA LEU A 81 -3.88 -2.52 3.99
C LEU A 81 -5.19 -2.54 3.20
N LEU A 82 -6.31 -2.28 3.85
CA LEU A 82 -7.61 -2.16 3.20
C LEU A 82 -7.60 -1.06 2.14
N LEU A 83 -7.05 0.11 2.46
CA LEU A 83 -6.91 1.22 1.53
C LEU A 83 -6.11 0.79 0.29
N THR A 84 -4.96 0.14 0.46
CA THR A 84 -4.17 -0.31 -0.69
C THR A 84 -4.93 -1.30 -1.57
N SER A 85 -5.64 -2.26 -0.97
CA SER A 85 -6.41 -3.25 -1.73
C SER A 85 -7.61 -2.62 -2.47
N SER A 86 -8.42 -1.82 -1.78
CA SER A 86 -9.59 -1.15 -2.35
C SER A 86 -9.25 -0.16 -3.47
N VAL A 87 -8.14 0.58 -3.32
CA VAL A 87 -7.62 1.46 -4.37
C VAL A 87 -7.18 0.66 -5.59
N THR A 88 -6.47 -0.46 -5.40
CA THR A 88 -6.08 -1.32 -6.53
C THR A 88 -7.29 -1.91 -7.25
N GLU A 89 -8.35 -2.30 -6.52
CA GLU A 89 -9.59 -2.78 -7.13
C GLU A 89 -10.33 -1.67 -7.89
N ALA A 90 -10.42 -0.48 -7.30
CA ALA A 90 -11.10 0.65 -7.95
C ALA A 90 -10.41 1.05 -9.25
N PHE A 91 -9.07 1.11 -9.27
CA PHE A 91 -8.31 1.42 -10.49
C PHE A 91 -8.47 0.33 -11.55
N CYS A 92 -8.43 -0.95 -11.16
CA CYS A 92 -8.58 -2.05 -12.11
C CYS A 92 -10.02 -2.27 -12.59
N GLY A 93 -11.02 -1.82 -11.83
CA GLY A 93 -12.42 -1.82 -12.26
C GLY A 93 -12.71 -0.83 -13.40
N ILE A 94 -11.96 0.28 -13.48
CA ILE A 94 -12.12 1.30 -14.54
C ILE A 94 -11.68 0.76 -15.90
N ASP A 95 -10.53 0.08 -15.97
CA ASP A 95 -10.00 -0.48 -17.23
C ASP A 95 -10.91 -1.57 -17.82
N GLY A 96 -11.64 -2.33 -16.99
CA GLY A 96 -12.61 -3.30 -17.47
C GLY A 96 -13.81 -2.65 -18.17
N ILE A 97 -14.30 -1.53 -17.63
CA ILE A 97 -15.44 -0.79 -18.19
C ILE A 97 -15.09 -0.15 -19.54
N LEU A 98 -13.87 0.39 -19.68
CA LEU A 98 -13.40 0.99 -20.94
C LEU A 98 -13.22 -0.03 -22.07
N ASN A 99 -12.78 -1.25 -21.76
CA ASN A 99 -12.60 -2.29 -22.78
C ASN A 99 -13.94 -2.96 -23.18
N ASP A 100 -14.90 -3.09 -22.25
CA ASP A 100 -16.25 -3.62 -22.57
C ASP A 100 -17.06 -2.68 -23.49
N GLU A 101 -16.78 -1.37 -23.48
CA GLU A 101 -17.41 -0.40 -24.40
C GLU A 101 -16.82 -0.45 -25.82
N GLU A 102 -15.53 -0.82 -25.99
CA GLU A 102 -14.90 -0.96 -27.31
C GLU A 102 -15.30 -2.26 -28.04
N ASP A 103 -15.57 -3.35 -27.31
CA ASP A 103 -16.01 -4.63 -27.89
C ASP A 103 -17.48 -4.63 -28.38
N GLY A 104 -18.21 -3.52 -28.15
CA GLY A 104 -19.62 -3.36 -28.53
C GLY A 104 -19.89 -3.00 -30.00
N ASP A 105 -18.90 -2.56 -30.78
CA ASP A 105 -19.17 -1.98 -32.12
C ASP A 105 -18.28 -2.43 -33.30
N HIS A 106 -17.46 -3.48 -33.19
CA HIS A 106 -16.77 -4.03 -34.38
C HIS A 106 -16.72 -5.56 -34.43
N ARG A 107 -17.80 -6.15 -34.93
CA ARG A 107 -17.68 -7.33 -35.80
C ARG A 107 -17.25 -6.87 -37.19
N ASP A 108 -16.35 -7.64 -37.77
CA ASP A 108 -15.81 -7.59 -39.14
C ASP A 108 -14.62 -6.63 -39.35
N THR A 109 -13.39 -7.15 -39.22
CA THR A 109 -12.58 -7.52 -40.40
C THR A 109 -11.27 -8.20 -39.99
N SER A 110 -10.94 -9.24 -40.72
CA SER A 110 -9.59 -9.82 -40.82
C SER A 110 -8.57 -8.73 -41.17
N GLY A 111 -7.69 -8.41 -40.22
CA GLY A 111 -6.57 -7.50 -40.39
C GLY A 111 -5.56 -7.76 -39.26
N GLU A 112 -4.28 -7.69 -39.59
CA GLU A 112 -3.13 -7.94 -38.71
C GLU A 112 -3.27 -7.31 -37.31
N PRO A 113 -2.61 -7.87 -36.26
CA PRO A 113 -2.58 -7.26 -34.95
C PRO A 113 -1.79 -5.95 -35.06
N LEU A 114 -2.50 -4.86 -35.32
CA LEU A 114 -1.98 -3.51 -35.18
C LEU A 114 -1.47 -3.41 -33.75
N SER A 115 -0.19 -3.09 -33.62
CA SER A 115 0.56 -2.99 -32.37
C SER A 115 -0.08 -1.99 -31.41
N GLY A 116 -1.13 -2.41 -30.70
CA GLY A 116 -1.64 -1.71 -29.53
C GLY A 116 -0.64 -1.92 -28.40
N GLU A 117 0.09 -0.86 -28.02
CA GLU A 117 0.96 -0.91 -26.85
C GLU A 117 0.12 -1.28 -25.62
N VAL A 118 0.27 -2.52 -25.14
CA VAL A 118 -0.36 -2.97 -23.89
C VAL A 118 0.14 -2.09 -22.75
N SER A 119 -0.77 -1.34 -22.11
CA SER A 119 -0.39 -0.47 -21.01
C SER A 119 0.02 -1.28 -19.77
N MET A 120 0.97 -0.77 -18.99
CA MET A 120 1.40 -1.40 -17.73
C MET A 120 0.24 -1.61 -16.75
N LEU A 121 -0.67 -0.65 -16.69
CA LEU A 121 -1.85 -0.71 -15.81
C LEU A 121 -2.79 -1.84 -16.24
N GLN A 122 -3.09 -1.91 -17.54
CA GLN A 122 -3.96 -2.95 -18.10
C GLN A 122 -3.38 -4.36 -17.87
N ALA A 123 -2.07 -4.54 -18.04
CA ALA A 123 -1.43 -5.83 -17.77
C ALA A 123 -1.40 -6.19 -16.27
N PHE A 124 -1.20 -5.20 -15.38
CA PHE A 124 -1.31 -5.40 -13.93
C PHE A 124 -2.72 -5.83 -13.52
N CYS A 125 -3.73 -5.14 -14.02
CA CYS A 125 -5.12 -5.42 -13.72
C CYS A 125 -5.57 -6.77 -14.30
N TYR A 126 -5.12 -7.12 -15.50
CA TYR A 126 -5.33 -8.43 -16.09
C TYR A 126 -4.68 -9.54 -15.24
N GLY A 127 -3.47 -9.32 -14.72
CA GLY A 127 -2.79 -10.29 -13.85
C GLY A 127 -3.43 -10.47 -12.49
N LEU A 128 -3.97 -9.39 -11.94
CA LEU A 128 -4.75 -9.44 -10.71
C LEU A 128 -6.04 -10.22 -10.94
N ALA A 129 -6.81 -9.85 -11.98
CA ALA A 129 -8.05 -10.52 -12.35
C ALA A 129 -7.85 -12.01 -12.66
N TYR A 130 -6.81 -12.38 -13.41
CA TYR A 130 -6.49 -13.77 -13.73
C TYR A 130 -6.23 -14.62 -12.48
N ARG A 131 -5.45 -14.10 -11.52
CA ARG A 131 -5.16 -14.82 -10.27
C ARG A 131 -6.34 -14.91 -9.33
N THR A 132 -7.26 -13.94 -9.37
CA THR A 132 -8.48 -13.95 -8.56
C THR A 132 -9.64 -14.67 -9.25
N SER A 133 -9.57 -14.91 -10.57
CA SER A 133 -10.67 -15.43 -11.39
C SER A 133 -11.25 -16.75 -10.89
N SER A 134 -10.40 -17.70 -10.48
CA SER A 134 -10.83 -19.01 -9.96
C SER A 134 -11.65 -18.85 -8.68
N TYR A 135 -11.21 -17.98 -7.76
CA TYR A 135 -11.93 -17.68 -6.54
C TYR A 135 -13.25 -16.96 -6.84
N GLN A 136 -13.22 -15.95 -7.71
CA GLN A 136 -14.43 -15.21 -8.09
C GLN A 136 -15.46 -16.11 -8.74
N LYS A 137 -15.05 -17.02 -9.64
CA LYS A 137 -15.94 -18.00 -10.26
C LYS A 137 -16.57 -18.92 -9.21
N SER A 138 -15.78 -19.45 -8.29
CA SER A 138 -16.29 -20.28 -7.19
C SER A 138 -17.30 -19.53 -6.29
N CYS A 139 -17.05 -18.25 -6.01
CA CYS A 139 -17.97 -17.41 -5.23
C CYS A 139 -19.26 -17.12 -5.99
N ASN A 140 -19.15 -16.76 -7.27
CA ASN A 140 -20.31 -16.52 -8.13
C ASN A 140 -21.15 -17.78 -8.30
N ASP A 141 -20.53 -18.96 -8.44
CA ASP A 141 -21.25 -20.23 -8.50
C ASP A 141 -22.00 -20.53 -7.19
N PHE A 142 -21.40 -20.20 -6.04
CA PHE A 142 -22.03 -20.37 -4.73
C PHE A 142 -23.17 -19.37 -4.48
N LEU A 143 -22.99 -18.10 -4.84
CA LEU A 143 -23.98 -17.03 -4.66
C LEU A 143 -24.94 -16.89 -5.84
N ARG A 144 -24.86 -17.77 -6.83
CA ARG A 144 -25.73 -17.77 -8.02
C ARG A 144 -27.22 -17.65 -7.69
N PRO A 145 -27.80 -18.39 -6.71
CA PRO A 145 -29.22 -18.25 -6.37
C PRO A 145 -29.58 -16.85 -5.85
N PHE A 146 -28.65 -16.23 -5.11
CA PHE A 146 -28.79 -14.88 -4.60
C PHE A 146 -28.73 -13.87 -5.75
N HIS A 147 -27.73 -13.98 -6.63
CA HIS A 147 -27.60 -13.11 -7.80
C HIS A 147 -28.80 -13.23 -8.73
N ASP A 148 -29.27 -14.44 -9.03
CA ASP A 148 -30.45 -14.67 -9.88
C ASP A 148 -31.70 -14.03 -9.26
N SER A 149 -31.91 -14.17 -7.94
CA SER A 149 -33.03 -13.50 -7.27
C SER A 149 -32.92 -11.98 -7.27
N LEU A 150 -31.70 -11.44 -7.23
CA LEU A 150 -31.44 -10.01 -7.18
C LEU A 150 -31.61 -9.38 -8.57
N LEU A 151 -31.14 -10.08 -9.62
CA LEU A 151 -31.32 -9.72 -11.02
C LEU A 151 -32.81 -9.71 -11.42
N VAL A 152 -33.59 -10.71 -10.99
CA VAL A 152 -35.03 -10.79 -11.32
C VAL A 152 -35.84 -9.69 -10.62
N LYS A 153 -35.42 -9.25 -9.43
CA LYS A 153 -36.18 -8.25 -8.64
C LYS A 153 -35.78 -6.80 -8.91
N LEU A 154 -34.54 -6.54 -9.31
CA LEU A 154 -33.99 -5.19 -9.41
C LEU A 154 -33.49 -4.82 -10.82
N ASP A 155 -33.58 -5.74 -11.80
CA ASP A 155 -33.14 -5.55 -13.20
C ASP A 155 -31.69 -5.03 -13.34
N LEU A 156 -30.80 -5.50 -12.45
CA LEU A 156 -29.44 -4.96 -12.27
C LEU A 156 -28.39 -5.48 -13.27
N ARG A 157 -28.77 -6.20 -14.33
CA ARG A 157 -27.79 -6.84 -15.24
C ARG A 157 -26.79 -5.86 -15.84
N PHE A 158 -27.21 -4.63 -16.14
CA PHE A 158 -26.38 -3.63 -16.81
C PHE A 158 -25.46 -2.83 -15.85
N HIS A 159 -25.57 -3.02 -14.53
CA HIS A 159 -24.86 -2.18 -13.56
C HIS A 159 -23.87 -2.90 -12.65
N THR A 160 -23.65 -4.21 -12.83
CA THR A 160 -22.77 -4.98 -11.93
C THR A 160 -21.34 -4.44 -11.87
N SER A 161 -20.76 -4.06 -13.01
CA SER A 161 -19.42 -3.44 -13.07
C SER A 161 -19.38 -2.07 -12.36
N SER A 162 -20.40 -1.24 -12.58
CA SER A 162 -20.57 0.05 -11.92
C SER A 162 -20.74 -0.08 -10.40
N ILE A 163 -21.49 -1.07 -9.94
CA ILE A 163 -21.68 -1.36 -8.51
C ILE A 163 -20.37 -1.81 -7.88
N ASN A 164 -19.63 -2.71 -8.54
CA ASN A 164 -18.33 -3.18 -8.05
C ASN A 164 -17.34 -2.01 -7.92
N PHE A 165 -17.27 -1.15 -8.95
CA PHE A 165 -16.46 0.06 -8.90
C PHE A 165 -16.87 0.99 -7.76
N MET A 166 -18.17 1.25 -7.61
CA MET A 166 -18.70 2.10 -6.54
C MET A 166 -18.37 1.54 -5.16
N ILE A 167 -18.51 0.23 -4.96
CA ILE A 167 -18.16 -0.44 -3.69
C ILE A 167 -16.67 -0.25 -3.41
N SER A 168 -15.77 -0.59 -4.34
CA SER A 168 -14.32 -0.44 -4.12
C SER A 168 -13.92 1.03 -3.90
N PHE A 169 -14.53 1.96 -4.62
CA PHE A 169 -14.28 3.39 -4.45
C PHE A 169 -14.72 3.89 -3.07
N LEU A 170 -15.95 3.58 -2.66
CA LEU A 170 -16.44 3.95 -1.32
C LEU A 170 -15.60 3.30 -0.22
N LEU A 171 -15.23 2.03 -0.39
CA LEU A 171 -14.36 1.32 0.54
C LEU A 171 -12.99 1.99 0.67
N SER A 172 -12.43 2.52 -0.42
CA SER A 172 -11.18 3.29 -0.37
C SER A 172 -11.32 4.59 0.41
N GLY A 173 -12.44 5.30 0.25
CA GLY A 173 -12.74 6.52 1.00
C GLY A 173 -12.89 6.26 2.50
N PHE A 174 -13.64 5.21 2.86
CA PHE A 174 -13.79 4.82 4.27
C PHE A 174 -12.49 4.30 4.87
N ALA A 175 -11.71 3.48 4.15
CA ALA A 175 -10.41 2.99 4.62
C ALA A 175 -9.40 4.14 4.86
N LEU A 176 -9.46 5.19 4.04
CA LEU A 176 -8.68 6.42 4.26
C LEU A 176 -9.16 7.16 5.52
N ALA A 177 -10.47 7.30 5.72
CA ALA A 177 -11.02 7.91 6.92
C ALA A 177 -10.69 7.09 8.19
N HIS A 178 -10.80 5.77 8.13
CA HIS A 178 -10.45 4.85 9.20
C HIS A 178 -8.97 4.97 9.56
N SER A 179 -8.07 4.83 8.59
CA SER A 179 -6.63 4.96 8.84
C SER A 179 -6.27 6.33 9.43
N ALA A 180 -6.82 7.42 8.90
CA ALA A 180 -6.59 8.77 9.42
C ALA A 180 -7.12 8.95 10.85
N THR A 181 -8.33 8.49 11.14
CA THR A 181 -8.93 8.58 12.49
C THR A 181 -8.17 7.73 13.49
N CYS A 182 -7.78 6.50 13.14
CA CYS A 182 -6.97 5.63 14.01
C CYS A 182 -5.56 6.18 14.26
N ILE A 183 -4.92 6.81 13.27
CA ILE A 183 -3.62 7.49 13.47
C ILE A 183 -3.77 8.66 14.45
N ALA A 184 -4.79 9.49 14.28
CA ALA A 184 -5.07 10.59 15.20
C ALA A 184 -5.35 10.10 16.62
N LEU A 185 -6.18 9.06 16.77
CA LEU A 185 -6.49 8.44 18.06
C LEU A 185 -5.28 7.78 18.71
N ALA A 186 -4.42 7.11 17.93
CA ALA A 186 -3.16 6.55 18.42
C ALA A 186 -2.23 7.65 18.96
N HIS A 187 -2.15 8.80 18.27
CA HIS A 187 -1.37 9.94 18.75
C HIS A 187 -1.92 10.49 20.07
N TYR A 188 -3.23 10.72 20.18
CA TYR A 188 -3.85 11.19 21.42
C TYR A 188 -3.76 10.17 22.56
N SER A 189 -3.82 8.88 22.25
CA SER A 189 -3.61 7.82 23.23
C SER A 189 -2.16 7.76 23.71
N ALA A 190 -1.19 8.03 22.82
CA ALA A 190 0.22 8.14 23.18
C ALA A 190 0.48 9.30 24.14
N GLU A 191 -0.04 10.49 23.83
CA GLU A 191 0.05 11.66 24.70
C GLU A 191 -0.63 11.41 26.06
N GLY A 192 -1.83 10.83 26.06
CA GLY A 192 -2.60 10.55 27.27
C GLY A 192 -1.95 9.53 28.21
N ASN A 193 -1.23 8.55 27.66
CA ASN A 193 -0.51 7.54 28.44
C ASN A 193 0.93 7.96 28.78
N GLY A 194 1.38 9.15 28.36
CA GLY A 194 2.75 9.61 28.55
C GLY A 194 3.79 8.81 27.74
N TYR A 195 3.37 8.15 26.66
CA TYR A 195 4.29 7.50 25.73
C TYR A 195 5.07 8.57 24.96
N LEU A 196 6.34 8.72 25.30
CA LEU A 196 7.26 9.53 24.49
C LEU A 196 7.56 8.76 23.20
N ILE A 197 6.81 9.03 22.13
CA ILE A 197 7.13 8.55 20.78
C ILE A 197 8.45 9.19 20.36
N ARG A 198 9.55 8.50 20.65
CA ARG A 198 10.92 8.89 20.31
C ARG A 198 11.29 8.38 18.92
N SER A 199 12.35 8.96 18.36
CA SER A 199 12.84 8.67 17.00
C SER A 199 13.08 7.17 16.71
N TYR A 200 13.43 6.37 17.72
CA TYR A 200 13.68 4.94 17.55
C TYR A 200 12.41 4.12 17.26
N HIS A 201 11.24 4.56 17.74
CA HIS A 201 9.96 3.92 17.40
C HIS A 201 9.63 4.11 15.92
N GLY A 202 9.89 5.30 15.37
CA GLY A 202 9.76 5.56 13.93
C GLY A 202 10.74 4.74 13.09
N GLN A 203 11.99 4.58 13.56
CA GLN A 203 12.99 3.74 12.89
C GLN A 203 12.58 2.27 12.86
N LEU A 204 11.99 1.75 13.94
CA LEU A 204 11.45 0.40 13.99
C LEU A 204 10.29 0.22 13.00
N LEU A 205 9.36 1.18 12.95
CA LEU A 205 8.23 1.14 12.01
C LEU A 205 8.72 1.12 10.56
N VAL A 206 9.69 1.98 10.21
CA VAL A 206 10.31 1.97 8.87
C VAL A 206 10.97 0.62 8.58
N SER A 207 11.63 0.00 9.56
CA SER A 207 12.24 -1.32 9.40
C SER A 207 11.20 -2.39 9.07
N ILE A 208 10.08 -2.40 9.79
CA ILE A 208 8.98 -3.35 9.59
C ILE A 208 8.34 -3.15 8.22
N LEU A 209 8.05 -1.91 7.83
CA LEU A 209 7.45 -1.57 6.53
C LEU A 209 8.35 -1.94 5.34
N MET A 210 9.66 -1.95 5.53
CA MET A 210 10.61 -2.34 4.48
C MET A 210 10.68 -3.85 4.26
N ILE A 211 10.21 -4.69 5.21
CA ILE A 211 10.24 -6.15 5.07
C ILE A 211 9.37 -6.63 3.90
N PRO A 212 8.07 -6.26 3.80
CA PRO A 212 7.26 -6.61 2.62
C PRO A 212 7.89 -6.11 1.32
N ALA A 213 8.44 -4.89 1.30
CA ALA A 213 9.11 -4.34 0.12
C ALA A 213 10.33 -5.18 -0.28
N ALA A 214 11.13 -5.65 0.68
CA ALA A 214 12.27 -6.53 0.42
C ALA A 214 11.83 -7.92 -0.10
N VAL A 215 10.74 -8.46 0.44
CA VAL A 215 10.17 -9.75 0.01
C VAL A 215 9.61 -9.65 -1.42
N LEU A 216 8.79 -8.63 -1.69
CA LEU A 216 8.25 -8.37 -3.03
C LEU A 216 9.37 -8.13 -4.05
N HIS A 217 10.39 -7.38 -3.65
CA HIS A 217 11.56 -7.16 -4.49
C HIS A 217 12.25 -8.48 -4.87
N ARG A 218 12.40 -9.41 -3.91
CA ARG A 218 12.98 -10.74 -4.18
C ARG A 218 12.14 -11.56 -5.16
N PHE A 219 10.82 -11.41 -5.11
CA PHE A 219 9.91 -12.22 -5.91
C PHE A 219 9.72 -11.69 -7.34
N TYR A 220 9.82 -10.37 -7.54
CA TYR A 220 9.56 -9.73 -8.83
C TYR A 220 10.80 -9.10 -9.48
N CYS A 221 11.98 -9.29 -8.89
CA CYS A 221 13.29 -8.81 -9.37
C CYS A 221 13.28 -7.38 -9.93
N CYS A 222 12.90 -6.39 -9.14
CA CYS A 222 12.97 -5.00 -9.62
C CYS A 222 14.43 -4.61 -9.93
N THR A 223 14.61 -3.72 -10.91
CA THR A 223 15.92 -3.35 -11.47
C THR A 223 16.88 -2.77 -10.41
N TYR A 224 18.17 -3.13 -10.50
CA TYR A 224 19.33 -2.72 -9.66
C TYR A 224 19.47 -3.30 -8.24
N PHE A 225 19.48 -4.63 -8.09
CA PHE A 225 19.48 -5.25 -6.77
C PHE A 225 20.42 -6.44 -6.57
N TYR A 226 21.65 -6.36 -7.10
CA TYR A 226 22.72 -7.26 -6.64
C TYR A 226 23.05 -7.06 -5.15
N LEU A 227 22.83 -5.83 -4.62
CA LEU A 227 23.26 -5.42 -3.27
C LEU A 227 22.20 -5.57 -2.16
N TRP A 228 21.03 -6.12 -2.46
CA TRP A 228 19.93 -6.25 -1.49
C TRP A 228 19.67 -4.97 -0.66
N PRO A 229 19.65 -3.76 -1.23
CA PRO A 229 19.65 -2.53 -0.45
C PRO A 229 18.43 -2.37 0.47
N ALA A 230 17.29 -3.00 0.17
CA ALA A 230 16.16 -3.05 1.10
C ALA A 230 16.49 -3.82 2.39
N VAL A 231 17.19 -4.95 2.29
CA VAL A 231 17.64 -5.73 3.46
C VAL A 231 18.74 -4.99 4.21
N LEU A 232 19.66 -4.33 3.50
CA LEU A 232 20.67 -3.48 4.12
C LEU A 232 20.02 -2.34 4.93
N VAL A 233 18.98 -1.71 4.39
CA VAL A 233 18.21 -0.67 5.09
C VAL A 233 17.47 -1.24 6.31
N ILE A 234 16.88 -2.43 6.21
CA ILE A 234 16.23 -3.09 7.36
C ILE A 234 17.24 -3.35 8.48
N LEU A 235 18.37 -3.99 8.14
CA LEU A 235 19.42 -4.29 9.11
C LEU A 235 20.00 -3.02 9.74
N TYR A 236 20.22 -1.99 8.93
CA TYR A 236 20.76 -0.72 9.40
C TYR A 236 19.75 0.05 10.26
N ALA A 237 18.47 0.05 9.90
CA ALA A 237 17.42 0.69 10.69
C ALA A 237 17.17 -0.03 12.03
N ALA A 238 17.26 -1.36 12.06
CA ALA A 238 17.27 -2.14 13.30
C ALA A 238 18.48 -1.80 14.17
N PHE A 239 19.68 -1.73 13.58
CA PHE A 239 20.89 -1.29 14.27
C PHE A 239 20.79 0.13 14.83
N GLN A 240 20.27 1.08 14.04
CA GLN A 240 19.99 2.44 14.49
C GLN A 240 19.01 2.46 15.65
N CYS A 241 17.94 1.64 15.61
CA CYS A 241 16.96 1.53 16.68
C CYS A 241 17.61 1.03 17.98
N ILE A 242 18.48 0.02 17.91
CA ILE A 242 19.21 -0.51 19.08
C ILE A 242 20.14 0.54 19.67
N ILE A 243 20.92 1.24 18.83
CA ILE A 243 21.86 2.28 19.30
C ILE A 243 21.13 3.48 19.91
N THR A 244 20.09 3.96 19.25
CA THR A 244 19.30 5.11 19.74
C THR A 244 18.56 4.78 21.03
N TRP A 245 18.07 3.55 21.18
CA TRP A 245 17.51 3.07 22.44
C TRP A 245 18.56 3.01 23.55
N LYS A 246 19.68 2.33 23.31
CA LYS A 246 20.77 2.14 24.30
C LYS A 246 21.35 3.46 24.81
N HIS A 247 21.47 4.46 23.93
CA HIS A 247 22.06 5.76 24.27
C HIS A 247 21.02 6.86 24.56
N HIS A 248 19.73 6.50 24.73
CA HIS A 248 18.63 7.44 24.99
C HIS A 248 18.65 8.69 24.09
N CYS A 249 18.90 8.49 22.79
CA CYS A 249 19.02 9.53 21.77
C CYS A 249 20.11 10.60 22.01
N ARG A 250 21.08 10.38 22.91
CA ARG A 250 22.17 11.31 23.22
C ARG A 250 23.54 10.72 22.84
N GLY A 251 24.47 11.60 22.45
CA GLY A 251 25.87 11.24 22.19
C GLY A 251 26.30 11.30 20.73
N LYS A 252 27.62 11.32 20.52
CA LYS A 252 28.26 11.45 19.20
C LYS A 252 27.96 10.24 18.28
N PHE A 253 27.85 9.04 18.86
CA PHE A 253 27.53 7.81 18.14
C PHE A 253 26.14 7.80 17.51
N VAL A 254 25.12 8.32 18.22
CA VAL A 254 23.76 8.44 17.67
C VAL A 254 23.73 9.41 16.49
N ARG A 255 24.45 10.54 16.57
CA ARG A 255 24.56 11.50 15.46
C ARG A 255 25.24 10.88 14.25
N LEU A 256 26.33 10.16 14.46
CA LEU A 256 27.04 9.46 13.39
C LEU A 256 26.14 8.41 12.72
N ALA A 257 25.45 7.59 13.51
CA ALA A 257 24.51 6.60 12.99
C ALA A 257 23.39 7.27 12.17
N ASN A 258 22.84 8.39 12.63
CA ASN A 258 21.80 9.12 11.89
C ASN A 258 22.30 9.67 10.54
N ILE A 259 23.54 10.18 10.46
CA ILE A 259 24.15 10.66 9.20
C ILE A 259 24.36 9.52 8.21
N PHE A 260 24.87 8.38 8.67
CA PHE A 260 25.03 7.21 7.80
C PHE A 260 23.67 6.67 7.33
N GLY A 261 22.67 6.64 8.20
CA GLY A 261 21.33 6.19 7.81
C GLY A 261 20.61 7.12 6.84
N SER A 262 20.82 8.44 6.94
CA SER A 262 20.30 9.36 5.92
C SER A 262 21.01 9.14 4.58
N GLY A 263 22.31 8.89 4.58
CA GLY A 263 23.07 8.53 3.37
C GLY A 263 22.57 7.23 2.72
N ILE A 264 22.37 6.17 3.51
CA ILE A 264 21.82 4.89 3.02
C ILE A 264 20.40 5.09 2.48
N ALA A 265 19.55 5.84 3.16
CA ALA A 265 18.19 6.13 2.69
C ALA A 265 18.19 6.94 1.39
N LEU A 266 19.11 7.89 1.23
CA LEU A 266 19.24 8.67 0.00
C LEU A 266 19.74 7.79 -1.16
N ALA A 267 20.72 6.92 -0.91
CA ALA A 267 21.19 5.95 -1.90
C ALA A 267 20.06 4.98 -2.32
N LEU A 268 19.25 4.55 -1.35
CA LEU A 268 18.08 3.70 -1.59
C LEU A 268 17.07 4.39 -2.52
N ALA A 269 16.76 5.66 -2.26
CA ALA A 269 15.85 6.48 -3.06
C ALA A 269 16.41 6.77 -4.45
N ALA A 270 17.72 7.02 -4.57
CA ALA A 270 18.39 7.19 -5.86
C ALA A 270 18.30 5.90 -6.69
N ALA A 271 18.61 4.75 -6.10
CA ALA A 271 18.50 3.44 -6.75
C ALA A 271 17.06 3.12 -7.17
N ALA A 272 16.06 3.43 -6.33
CA ALA A 272 14.65 3.25 -6.67
C ALA A 272 14.21 4.15 -7.83
N SER A 273 14.61 5.42 -7.80
CA SER A 273 14.27 6.40 -8.85
C SER A 273 14.91 6.03 -10.18
N PHE A 274 16.14 5.55 -10.15
CA PHE A 274 16.84 5.04 -11.32
C PHE A 274 16.22 3.74 -11.85
N GLY A 275 15.80 2.83 -10.96
CA GLY A 275 15.04 1.63 -11.33
C GLY A 275 13.71 1.96 -12.03
N MET A 276 12.95 2.93 -11.51
CA MET A 276 11.75 3.43 -12.18
C MET A 276 12.08 4.01 -13.54
N PHE A 277 13.09 4.89 -13.64
CA PHE A 277 13.53 5.46 -14.92
C PHE A 277 13.88 4.36 -15.94
N CYS A 278 14.61 3.33 -15.53
CA CYS A 278 14.95 2.21 -16.42
C CYS A 278 13.76 1.35 -16.81
N THR A 279 12.75 1.24 -15.93
CA THR A 279 11.51 0.53 -16.24
C THR A 279 10.67 1.31 -17.25
N PHE A 280 10.49 2.62 -17.04
CA PHE A 280 9.78 3.51 -17.98
C PHE A 280 10.48 3.66 -19.33
N THR A 281 11.82 3.71 -19.36
CA THR A 281 12.57 3.80 -20.62
C THR A 281 12.59 2.49 -21.38
N ARG A 282 12.50 1.34 -20.70
CA ARG A 282 12.34 0.03 -21.36
C ARG A 282 11.00 -0.07 -22.09
N SER A 283 9.95 0.57 -21.57
CA SER A 283 8.63 0.67 -22.22
C SER A 283 8.53 1.80 -23.25
N SER A 284 9.58 2.61 -23.47
CA SER A 284 9.58 3.71 -24.45
C SER A 284 10.36 3.31 -25.70
N VAL A 285 9.78 3.57 -26.89
CA VAL A 285 10.35 3.22 -28.21
C VAL A 285 11.63 4.01 -28.55
N ASN A 286 11.87 5.14 -27.87
CA ASN A 286 12.99 6.01 -28.18
C ASN A 286 14.28 5.56 -27.49
N ARG A 287 15.31 5.20 -28.28
CA ARG A 287 16.63 4.81 -27.76
C ARG A 287 17.37 6.04 -27.24
N PHE A 288 17.52 6.13 -25.92
CA PHE A 288 18.31 7.19 -25.26
C PHE A 288 19.74 6.71 -24.94
N PRO A 289 20.75 7.59 -24.94
CA PRO A 289 22.14 7.22 -24.59
C PRO A 289 22.29 6.60 -23.19
N PHE A 290 21.40 6.96 -22.26
CA PHE A 290 21.37 6.43 -20.90
C PHE A 290 20.79 5.02 -20.79
N GLN A 291 20.09 4.53 -21.83
CA GLN A 291 19.47 3.20 -21.86
C GLN A 291 20.50 2.08 -21.68
N ARG A 292 21.76 2.30 -22.10
CA ARG A 292 22.88 1.35 -21.88
C ARG A 292 23.07 0.93 -20.42
N HIS A 293 22.76 1.82 -19.47
CA HIS A 293 22.89 1.52 -18.04
C HIS A 293 21.73 0.66 -17.55
N CYS A 294 20.58 0.71 -18.24
CA CYS A 294 19.38 -0.07 -17.94
C CYS A 294 19.43 -1.51 -18.47
N TYR A 295 20.44 -1.88 -19.26
CA TYR A 295 20.63 -3.27 -19.70
C TYR A 295 21.29 -4.08 -18.58
N SER A 296 20.63 -5.16 -18.17
CA SER A 296 21.09 -6.10 -17.13
C SER A 296 22.11 -7.09 -17.72
N PRO A 297 23.07 -7.59 -16.92
CA PRO A 297 23.91 -8.71 -17.34
C PRO A 297 23.06 -9.96 -17.65
N GLU A 298 23.36 -10.61 -18.78
CA GLU A 298 22.56 -11.69 -19.40
C GLU A 298 22.19 -12.83 -18.43
N PHE A 299 23.09 -13.19 -17.51
CA PHE A 299 22.89 -14.27 -16.55
C PHE A 299 21.82 -13.95 -15.49
N GLU A 300 21.71 -12.69 -15.06
CA GLU A 300 20.72 -12.26 -14.07
C GLU A 300 19.34 -12.13 -14.71
N TYR A 301 19.30 -11.71 -15.97
CA TYR A 301 18.09 -11.72 -16.79
C TYR A 301 17.52 -13.14 -16.84
N GLN A 302 18.35 -14.14 -17.12
CA GLN A 302 17.93 -15.55 -17.16
C GLN A 302 17.47 -16.09 -15.80
N TYR A 303 18.17 -15.80 -14.71
CA TYR A 303 17.74 -16.23 -13.36
C TYR A 303 16.39 -15.62 -12.99
N CYS A 304 16.22 -14.32 -13.24
CA CYS A 304 15.01 -13.63 -12.89
C CYS A 304 13.82 -14.05 -13.77
N TYR A 305 14.00 -14.10 -15.09
CA TYR A 305 12.98 -14.64 -16.00
C TYR A 305 12.61 -16.06 -15.59
N ARG A 306 13.59 -16.89 -15.22
CA ARG A 306 13.34 -18.24 -14.73
C ARG A 306 12.52 -18.24 -13.43
N VAL A 307 12.78 -17.37 -12.46
CA VAL A 307 11.99 -17.32 -11.21
C VAL A 307 10.57 -16.82 -11.47
N ILE A 308 10.38 -15.87 -12.39
CA ILE A 308 9.07 -15.35 -12.79
C ILE A 308 8.30 -16.41 -13.61
N ASP A 309 8.95 -17.06 -14.57
CA ASP A 309 8.40 -18.12 -15.43
C ASP A 309 8.08 -19.40 -14.65
N PHE A 310 8.91 -19.81 -13.70
CA PHE A 310 8.71 -21.07 -12.93
C PHE A 310 7.73 -20.92 -11.76
N ARG A 311 7.32 -19.71 -11.37
CA ARG A 311 6.38 -19.50 -10.25
C ARG A 311 4.93 -19.29 -10.64
N SER A 312 4.54 -19.27 -11.92
CA SER A 312 3.15 -18.94 -12.28
C SER A 312 2.71 -19.47 -13.67
N PRO A 313 1.41 -19.81 -13.84
CA PRO A 313 0.86 -20.68 -14.88
C PRO A 313 0.48 -19.91 -16.16
N TYR A 314 1.41 -19.12 -16.70
CA TYR A 314 1.16 -18.26 -17.86
C TYR A 314 1.22 -18.97 -19.21
N ASN A 315 0.89 -20.26 -19.26
CA ASN A 315 0.98 -21.05 -20.49
C ASN A 315 0.14 -20.45 -21.64
N GLU A 316 -0.89 -19.67 -21.31
CA GLU A 316 -1.85 -19.10 -22.25
C GLU A 316 -1.66 -17.59 -22.51
N TRP A 317 -0.72 -16.93 -21.83
CA TRP A 317 -0.51 -15.49 -21.96
C TRP A 317 0.48 -15.15 -23.07
N LYS A 318 0.17 -14.11 -23.86
CA LYS A 318 1.18 -13.56 -24.80
C LYS A 318 2.32 -12.92 -24.01
N ARG A 319 3.55 -13.07 -24.52
CA ARG A 319 4.79 -12.58 -23.89
C ARG A 319 4.75 -11.09 -23.53
N GLU A 320 4.04 -10.28 -24.32
CA GLU A 320 3.89 -8.83 -24.13
C GLU A 320 3.15 -8.49 -22.82
N TYR A 321 2.08 -9.22 -22.47
CA TYR A 321 1.35 -9.02 -21.21
C TYR A 321 2.19 -9.43 -20.01
N VAL A 322 2.99 -10.50 -20.13
CA VAL A 322 3.90 -10.93 -19.06
C VAL A 322 4.98 -9.87 -18.80
N ILE A 323 5.54 -9.27 -19.86
CA ILE A 323 6.53 -8.18 -19.74
C ILE A 323 5.89 -6.94 -19.12
N ALA A 324 4.70 -6.55 -19.58
CA ALA A 324 3.98 -5.38 -19.10
C ALA A 324 3.57 -5.53 -17.62
N GLU A 325 2.99 -6.67 -17.22
CA GLU A 325 2.62 -6.95 -15.83
C GLU A 325 3.87 -6.94 -14.93
N THR A 326 4.93 -7.61 -15.35
CA THR A 326 6.19 -7.65 -14.61
C THR A 326 6.74 -6.23 -14.42
N SER A 327 6.73 -5.40 -15.46
CA SER A 327 7.20 -4.01 -15.38
C SER A 327 6.32 -3.14 -14.48
N ALA A 328 5.01 -3.36 -14.47
CA ALA A 328 4.07 -2.66 -13.59
C ALA A 328 4.33 -3.01 -12.12
N ILE A 329 4.48 -4.29 -11.79
CA ILE A 329 4.79 -4.74 -10.42
C ILE A 329 6.15 -4.18 -9.97
N GLN A 330 7.16 -4.22 -10.84
CA GLN A 330 8.48 -3.66 -10.55
C GLN A 330 8.44 -2.15 -10.28
N THR A 331 7.62 -1.42 -11.03
CA THR A 331 7.40 0.02 -10.84
C THR A 331 6.68 0.30 -9.52
N THR A 332 5.61 -0.44 -9.21
CA THR A 332 4.85 -0.31 -7.95
C THR A 332 5.71 -0.55 -6.72
N ILE A 333 6.53 -1.60 -6.73
CA ILE A 333 7.48 -1.90 -5.63
C ILE A 333 8.50 -0.75 -5.48
N SER A 334 8.96 -0.19 -6.59
CA SER A 334 9.89 0.95 -6.59
C SER A 334 9.24 2.25 -6.08
N MET A 335 7.95 2.46 -6.36
CA MET A 335 7.18 3.60 -5.83
C MET A 335 6.93 3.48 -4.32
N ILE A 336 6.54 2.30 -3.82
CA ILE A 336 6.34 2.04 -2.39
C ILE A 336 7.61 2.38 -1.59
N LYS A 337 8.77 2.00 -2.14
CA LYS A 337 10.10 2.33 -1.60
C LYS A 337 10.37 3.84 -1.53
N ASN A 338 9.92 4.61 -2.53
CA ASN A 338 10.08 6.07 -2.56
C ASN A 338 9.05 6.83 -1.69
N SER A 339 7.84 6.30 -1.52
CA SER A 339 6.82 6.88 -0.64
C SER A 339 7.21 6.80 0.84
N GLY A 340 7.92 5.74 1.26
CA GLY A 340 8.51 5.64 2.60
C GLY A 340 9.51 6.77 2.94
N THR A 341 10.21 7.30 1.93
CA THR A 341 11.08 8.47 2.07
C THR A 341 10.35 9.82 2.06
N LYS A 342 9.19 9.91 1.38
CA LYS A 342 8.39 11.14 1.27
C LYS A 342 7.55 11.39 2.54
N LEU A 343 7.13 10.34 3.24
CA LEU A 343 6.46 10.44 4.56
C LEU A 343 7.31 11.23 5.58
N ARG A 344 8.65 11.17 5.47
CA ARG A 344 9.58 11.93 6.33
C ARG A 344 9.53 13.45 6.10
N LYS A 345 9.04 13.92 4.94
CA LYS A 345 8.82 15.34 4.64
C LYS A 345 7.40 15.82 4.98
N LEU A 346 6.42 14.92 5.04
CA LEU A 346 5.01 15.24 5.27
C LEU A 346 4.57 15.12 6.74
N THR A 347 5.34 14.44 7.60
CA THR A 347 5.05 14.36 9.05
C THR A 347 5.19 15.67 9.80
N GLY A 348 5.49 16.80 9.12
CA GLY A 348 5.43 18.13 9.71
C GLY A 348 6.10 18.22 11.09
N VAL A 349 7.18 17.45 11.31
CA VAL A 349 7.99 17.61 12.50
C VAL A 349 8.63 18.97 12.32
N PRO A 350 8.26 19.98 13.12
CA PRO A 350 8.78 21.31 12.91
C PRO A 350 10.30 21.26 12.95
N ASP A 351 10.95 21.99 12.04
CA ASP A 351 12.39 22.29 12.04
C ASP A 351 12.87 22.99 13.33
N ARG A 352 12.01 23.14 14.34
CA ARG A 352 12.36 23.47 15.72
C ARG A 352 12.84 22.25 16.47
N LEU A 353 13.96 21.68 16.05
CA LEU A 353 15.04 21.30 16.97
C LEU A 353 16.38 21.20 16.23
N ILE A 354 16.64 22.16 15.34
CA ILE A 354 18.01 22.66 15.21
C ILE A 354 18.34 23.24 16.60
N CYS A 355 19.05 22.47 17.43
CA CYS A 355 19.66 23.00 18.64
C CYS A 355 20.51 24.20 18.22
N VAL A 356 19.95 25.37 18.50
CA VAL A 356 20.53 26.69 18.40
C VAL A 356 21.98 26.62 18.91
N THR A 357 22.89 26.92 17.99
CA THR A 357 24.17 27.54 18.26
C THR A 357 23.93 28.81 19.08
N ASP A 358 24.02 28.72 20.41
CA ASP A 358 24.55 29.80 21.26
C ASP A 358 24.55 29.38 22.74
N LYS A 359 25.70 28.85 23.18
CA LYS A 359 26.25 28.98 24.54
C LYS A 359 27.54 28.16 24.62
N LEU A 360 28.61 28.72 24.08
CA LEU A 360 30.01 28.39 24.44
C LEU A 360 30.90 29.61 24.13
N ARG A 361 30.45 30.78 24.59
CA ARG A 361 31.30 31.95 24.85
C ARG A 361 30.95 32.39 26.27
N ARG A 362 31.90 32.22 27.20
CA ARG A 362 31.78 32.23 28.68
C ARG A 362 31.38 30.87 29.29
N TYR A 363 32.33 29.96 29.40
CA TYR A 363 33.12 29.72 30.62
C TYR A 363 34.26 28.75 30.28
#